data_AF-A0A212CW57-F1
#
_entry.id   AF-A0A212CW57-F1
#
_cell.length_a   1.000
_cell.length_b   1.000
_cell.length_c   1.000
_cell.angle_alpha   90.00
_cell.angle_beta   90.00
_cell.angle_gamma   90.00
#
_symmetry.space_group_name_H-M   'P 1'
#
loop_
_entity.id
_entity.type
_entity.pdbx_description
1 polymer ?
#
loop_
_entity_poly.entity_id
_entity_poly.type
_entity_poly.pdbx_seq_one_letter_code
_entity_poly.pdbx_strand_id
1 'polypeptide(L)' 'MLDKEITQLLSEGYSVDELEDHISQLHEYNDIKDVAQMLLGRLAVIRGVTTKDLYPEFGLDLND' A
#
# COMPACT_ATOMS: atom_id res chain seq x y z
N MET A 1 -27.65 -19.57 11.42
CA MET A 1 -27.44 -18.12 11.63
C MET A 1 -26.28 -17.66 10.77
N LEU A 2 -25.10 -18.28 10.87
CA LEU A 2 -23.94 -18.03 10.00
C LEU A 2 -24.21 -18.15 8.49
N ASP A 3 -24.90 -19.20 8.03
CA ASP A 3 -25.16 -19.37 6.58
C ASP A 3 -26.00 -18.25 5.97
N LYS A 4 -26.85 -17.61 6.80
CA LYS A 4 -27.70 -16.50 6.37
C LYS A 4 -26.89 -15.21 6.21
N GLU A 5 -25.92 -14.98 7.09
CA GLU A 5 -24.99 -13.84 7.02
C GLU A 5 -24.04 -13.98 5.83
N ILE A 6 -23.51 -15.20 5.59
CA ILE A 6 -22.67 -15.48 4.41
C ILE A 6 -23.45 -15.23 3.12
N THR A 7 -24.70 -15.70 3.04
CA THR A 7 -25.55 -15.49 1.86
C THR A 7 -25.85 -14.01 1.63
N GLN A 8 -26.01 -13.23 2.71
CA GLN A 8 -26.25 -11.80 2.60
C GLN A 8 -25.03 -11.05 2.07
N LEU A 9 -23.83 -11.34 2.57
CA LEU A 9 -22.57 -10.76 2.07
C LEU A 9 -22.34 -11.09 0.59
N LEU A 10 -22.57 -12.35 0.19
CA LEU A 10 -22.48 -12.74 -1.23
C LEU A 10 -23.52 -12.01 -2.09
N SER A 11 -24.72 -11.76 -1.58
CA SER A 11 -25.77 -11.02 -2.32
C SER A 11 -25.49 -9.52 -2.43
N GLU A 12 -24.70 -8.97 -1.51
CA GLU A 12 -24.18 -7.59 -1.54
C GLU A 12 -22.96 -7.47 -2.49
N GLY A 13 -22.51 -8.59 -3.07
CA GLY A 13 -21.44 -8.64 -4.07
C GLY A 13 -20.06 -8.91 -3.50
N TYR A 14 -19.93 -9.14 -2.19
CA TYR A 14 -18.63 -9.42 -1.58
C TYR A 14 -18.18 -10.85 -1.87
N SER A 15 -17.05 -10.98 -2.56
CA SER A 15 -16.38 -12.25 -2.81
C SER A 15 -15.14 -12.41 -1.92
N VAL A 16 -14.89 -13.62 -1.44
CA VAL A 16 -13.64 -13.96 -0.75
C VAL A 16 -12.45 -13.90 -1.72
N ASP A 17 -12.66 -14.23 -3.00
CA ASP A 17 -11.62 -14.18 -4.02
C ASP A 17 -11.18 -12.72 -4.27
N GLU A 18 -12.12 -11.77 -4.26
CA GLU A 18 -11.80 -10.34 -4.36
C GLU A 18 -10.97 -9.87 -3.17
N LEU A 19 -11.20 -10.42 -1.97
CA LEU A 19 -10.42 -10.08 -0.79
C LEU A 19 -8.97 -10.56 -0.89
N GLU A 20 -8.76 -11.78 -1.38
CA GLU A 20 -7.40 -12.32 -1.61
C GLU A 20 -6.64 -11.53 -2.67
N ASP A 21 -7.31 -11.10 -3.73
CA ASP A 21 -6.74 -10.23 -4.77
C ASP A 21 -6.32 -8.87 -4.18
N HIS A 22 -7.17 -8.23 -3.38
CA HIS A 22 -6.84 -6.97 -2.73
C HIS A 22 -5.68 -7.10 -1.74
N ILE A 23 -5.62 -8.20 -0.98
CA ILE A 23 -4.51 -8.49 -0.06
C ILE A 23 -3.20 -8.63 -0.85
N SER A 24 -3.24 -9.34 -1.97
CA SER A 24 -2.06 -9.56 -2.82
C SER A 24 -1.56 -8.24 -3.42
N GLN A 25 -2.46 -7.40 -3.93
CA GLN A 25 -2.13 -6.06 -4.44
C GLN A 25 -1.53 -5.16 -3.35
N LEU A 26 -2.04 -5.22 -2.12
CA LEU A 26 -1.52 -4.44 -1.01
C LEU A 26 -0.09 -4.86 -0.63
N HIS A 27 0.20 -6.17 -0.66
CA HIS A 27 1.55 -6.67 -0.45
C HIS A 27 2.51 -6.22 -1.54
N GLU A 28 2.11 -6.31 -2.81
CA GLU A 28 2.92 -5.84 -3.94
C GLU A 28 3.19 -4.32 -3.84
N TYR A 29 2.18 -3.53 -3.48
CA TYR A 29 2.34 -2.10 -3.24
C TYR A 29 3.34 -1.82 -2.11
N ASN A 30 3.23 -2.52 -0.98
CA ASN A 30 4.14 -2.33 0.15
C ASN A 30 5.58 -2.70 -0.21
N ASP A 31 5.79 -3.80 -0.94
CA ASP A 31 7.13 -4.22 -1.38
C ASP A 31 7.79 -3.14 -2.26
N ILE A 32 7.04 -2.55 -3.20
CA ILE A 32 7.53 -1.45 -4.04
C ILE A 32 7.80 -0.20 -3.20
N LYS A 33 6.89 0.16 -2.29
CA LYS A 33 7.03 1.31 -1.39
C LYS A 33 8.29 1.20 -0.54
N ASP A 34 8.58 0.03 0.02
CA ASP A 34 9.75 -0.23 0.85
C ASP A 34 11.06 -0.08 0.07
N VAL A 35 11.14 -0.62 -1.16
CA VAL A 35 12.30 -0.43 -2.04
C VAL A 35 12.50 1.04 -2.38
N ALA A 36 11.43 1.76 -2.70
CA ALA A 36 11.49 3.18 -3.01
C ALA A 36 11.98 4.00 -1.81
N GLN A 37 11.47 3.74 -0.61
CA GLN A 37 11.91 4.40 0.62
C GLN A 37 13.37 4.11 0.96
N MET A 38 13.84 2.88 0.74
CA MET A 38 15.26 2.54 0.91
C MET A 38 16.15 3.35 -0.03
N LEU A 39 15.76 3.48 -1.30
CA LEU A 39 16.51 4.27 -2.29
C LEU A 39 16.51 5.76 -1.93
N LEU A 40 15.36 6.31 -1.55
CA LEU A 40 15.26 7.70 -1.09
C LEU A 40 16.11 7.95 0.16
N GLY A 41 16.15 7.02 1.10
CA GLY A 41 17.01 7.11 2.29
C GLY A 41 18.49 7.19 1.92
N ARG A 42 18.96 6.35 0.98
CA ARG A 42 20.34 6.43 0.48
C ARG A 42 20.63 7.75 -0.25
N LEU A 43 19.69 8.23 -1.06
CA LEU A 43 19.82 9.49 -1.77
C LEU A 43 19.89 10.68 -0.81
N ALA A 44 19.06 10.68 0.23
CA ALA A 44 19.05 11.69 1.28
C ALA A 44 20.42 11.79 1.98
N VAL A 45 21.02 10.63 2.33
CA VAL A 45 22.37 10.57 2.91
C VAL A 45 23.42 11.17 1.97
N ILE A 46 23.38 10.83 0.68
CA ILE A 46 24.33 11.36 -0.31
C ILE A 46 24.19 12.88 -0.46
N ARG A 47 22.95 13.41 -0.40
CA ARG A 47 22.67 14.84 -0.53
C ARG A 47 22.79 15.63 0.77
N GLY A 48 22.94 14.96 1.92
CA GLY A 48 22.98 15.61 3.23
C GLY A 48 21.65 16.26 3.64
N VAL A 49 20.53 15.73 3.15
CA VAL A 49 19.16 16.19 3.47
C VAL A 49 18.38 15.08 4.16
N THR A 50 17.18 15.37 4.66
CA THR A 50 16.29 14.33 5.18
C THR A 50 15.48 13.70 4.04
N THR A 51 14.99 12.48 4.23
CA THR A 51 14.13 11.82 3.23
C THR A 51 12.87 12.65 2.93
N LYS A 52 12.32 13.34 3.95
CA LYS A 52 11.15 14.22 3.81
C LYS A 52 11.41 15.39 2.87
N ASP A 53 12.64 15.91 2.82
CA ASP A 53 12.99 17.02 1.93
C ASP A 53 12.94 16.61 0.44
N LEU A 54 13.07 15.32 0.15
CA LEU A 54 13.01 14.77 -1.21
C LEU A 54 11.58 14.55 -1.72
N TYR A 55 10.59 14.43 -0.84
CA TYR A 55 9.22 14.05 -1.21
C TYR A 55 8.59 14.96 -2.29
N PRO A 56 8.71 16.30 -2.21
CA PRO A 56 8.19 17.19 -3.26
C PRO A 56 8.85 16.98 -4.63
N GLU A 57 10.12 16.57 -4.70
CA GLU A 57 10.82 16.31 -5.97
C GLU A 57 10.26 15.09 -6.70
N PHE A 58 9.73 14.13 -5.95
CA PHE A 58 9.18 12.87 -6.46
C PHE A 58 7.65 12.83 -6.43
N GLY A 59 6.98 13.95 -6.09
CA GLY A 59 5.53 14.04 -6.04
C GLY A 59 4.89 13.21 -4.92
N LEU A 60 5.60 12.97 -3.82
CA LEU A 60 5.11 12.17 -2.69
C LEU A 60 4.44 13.05 -1.62
N ASP A 61 3.36 12.54 -1.03
CA ASP A 61 2.72 13.10 0.16
C ASP A 61 3.10 12.26 1.40
N LEU A 62 3.19 12.91 2.56
CA LEU A 62 3.40 12.23 3.85
C LEU A 62 2.13 11.63 4.42
N ASN A 63 0.97 12.02 3.90
CA ASN A 63 -0.34 11.58 4.38
C ASN A 63 -0.89 10.37 3.60
N ASP A 64 -0.08 9.77 2.74
CA ASP A 64 -0.39 8.58 1.93
C ASP A 64 -0.26 7.26 2.72
#